data_AF-A0A9X3EZ54-F1
#
_entry.id   AF-A0A9X3EZ54-F1
#
_cell.length_a   1.000
_cell.length_b   1.000
_cell.length_c   1.000
_cell.angle_alpha   90.00
_cell.angle_beta   90.00
_cell.angle_gamma   90.00
#
_symmetry.space_group_name_H-M   'P 1'
#
loop_
_entity.id
_entity.type
_entity.pdbx_description
1 polymer ?
#
loop_
_entity_poly.entity_id
_entity_poly.type
_entity_poly.pdbx_seq_one_letter_code
_entity_poly.pdbx_strand_id
1 'polypeptide(L)'
;MRLRQGLLPRCPTCGQELLTRVDLDAHPGLQCTACKYVLPANRVMDRVQELSSATARTCCQDKAVEGKGTIINFVHRDVIVMEHLTLGLKDFARRRREEVMDQWKKKGGETTALVLASKPGWLERIGALLPKKWLHRRTSELFEKALLLEKVLAVVQLVEGVAWLHGEKRIIHKDLAADNIMVRFSGVRNGKSNWRGEHRPEMNVSDILNDITGYPTFRTLLIDFGLADESTPTRSWYDDDEATGQNKGPFLSPEAKNRRQDVGLDQPLGFSPEEKTFVIPPEMRGLSLPLMPGDLISHSLDEEHVHDLKIEAVLDGGKVAKYSGVAPEVQDYRRCIVERPLLEPHDIFALGALFYFLLSEDITRMEPLHALVYTAQEKRRPIDGGALRGLDLYPGVRKAIRSAFWQDELIVIILRAMTRGLPGSYAKTRIDRGCEAAQRFLLEIKRLHHKIQRDIVSTFWR
;
A
#
# COMPACT_ATOMS: atom_id res chain seq x y z
N MET A 1 -2.18 -5.14 -21.78
CA MET A 1 -2.56 -6.52 -21.42
C MET A 1 -4.08 -6.51 -21.30
N ARG A 2 -4.83 -7.29 -22.10
CA ARG A 2 -6.29 -7.37 -21.91
C ARG A 2 -6.53 -7.95 -20.52
N LEU A 3 -6.91 -7.10 -19.55
CA LEU A 3 -7.59 -7.55 -18.34
C LEU A 3 -8.75 -8.40 -18.84
N ARG A 4 -8.72 -9.73 -18.62
CA ARG A 4 -9.95 -10.50 -18.82
C ARG A 4 -10.91 -9.98 -17.76
N GLN A 5 -12.00 -9.35 -18.22
CA GLN A 5 -13.09 -8.85 -17.39
C GLN A 5 -13.45 -9.90 -16.33
N GLY A 6 -13.74 -9.45 -15.11
CA GLY A 6 -14.22 -10.31 -14.05
C GLY A 6 -15.45 -11.09 -14.52
N LEU A 7 -15.46 -12.39 -14.29
CA LEU A 7 -16.56 -13.27 -14.68
C LEU A 7 -17.29 -13.72 -13.43
N LEU A 8 -18.62 -13.57 -13.43
CA LEU A 8 -19.52 -14.17 -12.44
C LEU A 8 -19.27 -15.68 -12.35
N PRO A 9 -19.29 -16.29 -11.15
CA PRO A 9 -19.20 -17.74 -11.01
C PRO A 9 -20.45 -18.41 -11.60
N ARG A 10 -20.26 -19.59 -12.19
CA ARG A 10 -21.34 -20.52 -12.51
C ARG A 10 -21.87 -21.15 -11.22
N CYS A 11 -23.10 -21.62 -11.25
CA CYS A 11 -23.66 -22.37 -10.14
C CYS A 11 -22.83 -23.64 -9.87
N PRO A 12 -22.31 -23.85 -8.65
CA PRO A 12 -21.50 -25.04 -8.33
C PRO A 12 -22.30 -26.34 -8.41
N THR A 13 -23.63 -26.28 -8.28
CA THR A 13 -24.51 -27.46 -8.33
C THR A 13 -24.84 -27.88 -9.76
N CYS A 14 -25.20 -26.95 -10.65
CA CYS A 14 -25.61 -27.31 -12.01
C CYS A 14 -24.57 -26.99 -13.09
N GLY A 15 -23.64 -26.05 -12.85
CA GLY A 15 -22.61 -25.63 -13.81
C GLY A 15 -23.11 -24.91 -15.06
N GLN A 16 -24.43 -24.82 -15.26
CA GLN A 16 -25.03 -24.36 -16.51
C GLN A 16 -25.22 -22.85 -16.56
N GLU A 17 -25.66 -22.25 -15.45
CA GLU A 17 -25.96 -20.82 -15.37
C GLU A 17 -24.96 -20.06 -14.51
N LEU A 18 -24.79 -18.78 -14.83
CA LEU A 18 -24.12 -17.82 -13.96
C LEU A 18 -24.98 -17.57 -12.73
N LEU A 19 -24.34 -17.45 -11.57
CA LEU A 19 -25.02 -17.00 -10.38
C LEU A 19 -25.39 -15.53 -10.54
N THR A 20 -26.66 -15.22 -10.35
CA THR A 20 -27.21 -13.86 -10.40
C THR A 20 -27.41 -13.35 -8.99
N ARG A 21 -27.19 -12.05 -8.79
CA ARG A 21 -27.52 -11.41 -7.52
C ARG A 21 -29.03 -11.44 -7.28
N VAL A 22 -29.41 -11.70 -6.03
CA VAL A 22 -30.77 -11.56 -5.51
C VAL A 22 -30.70 -10.84 -4.17
N ASP A 23 -31.69 -10.02 -3.85
CA ASP A 23 -31.80 -9.41 -2.53
C ASP A 23 -32.62 -10.36 -1.62
N LEU A 24 -32.01 -10.88 -0.57
CA LEU A 24 -32.67 -11.71 0.46
C LEU A 24 -32.95 -10.84 1.69
N ASP A 25 -33.95 -11.23 2.49
CA ASP A 25 -34.53 -10.41 3.57
C ASP A 25 -33.53 -9.81 4.58
N ALA A 26 -32.36 -10.43 4.78
CA ALA A 26 -31.33 -9.95 5.72
C ALA A 26 -30.02 -9.49 5.03
N HIS A 27 -29.67 -10.04 3.87
CA HIS A 27 -28.42 -9.76 3.14
C HIS A 27 -28.61 -10.03 1.65
N PRO A 28 -27.90 -9.33 0.74
CA PRO A 28 -27.84 -9.75 -0.65
C PRO A 28 -27.26 -11.16 -0.77
N GLY A 29 -27.64 -11.89 -1.81
CA GLY A 29 -27.20 -13.25 -2.07
C GLY A 29 -26.98 -13.52 -3.55
N LEU A 30 -26.44 -14.69 -3.83
CA LEU A 30 -26.33 -15.23 -5.18
C LEU A 30 -27.34 -16.37 -5.34
N GLN A 31 -28.06 -16.37 -6.44
CA GLN A 31 -29.01 -17.42 -6.80
C GLN A 31 -28.69 -17.96 -8.19
N CYS A 32 -28.88 -19.26 -8.36
CA CYS A 32 -28.94 -19.88 -9.68
C CYS A 32 -30.37 -19.81 -10.20
N THR A 33 -30.57 -19.33 -11.42
CA THR A 33 -31.89 -19.32 -12.07
C THR A 33 -32.33 -20.72 -12.52
N ALA A 34 -31.37 -21.62 -12.80
CA ALA A 34 -31.65 -22.98 -13.27
C ALA A 34 -31.85 -24.01 -12.14
N CYS A 35 -31.47 -23.71 -10.89
CA CYS A 35 -31.65 -24.65 -9.78
C CYS A 35 -31.88 -23.93 -8.45
N LYS A 36 -32.19 -24.68 -7.38
CA LYS A 36 -32.48 -24.12 -6.04
C LYS A 36 -31.24 -23.64 -5.27
N TYR A 37 -30.11 -23.44 -5.95
CA TYR A 37 -28.89 -22.98 -5.29
C TYR A 37 -29.03 -21.51 -4.91
N VAL A 38 -28.93 -21.23 -3.61
CA VAL A 38 -28.88 -19.88 -3.04
C VAL A 38 -27.70 -19.80 -2.08
N LEU A 39 -26.92 -18.72 -2.19
CA LEU A 39 -25.77 -18.43 -1.34
C LEU A 39 -25.91 -17.01 -0.78
N PRO A 40 -26.32 -16.86 0.48
CA PRO A 40 -26.34 -15.57 1.17
C PRO A 40 -24.92 -14.99 1.31
N ALA A 41 -24.76 -13.67 1.20
CA ALA A 41 -23.44 -13.01 1.29
C ALA A 41 -22.70 -13.32 2.61
N ASN A 42 -23.43 -13.40 3.73
CA ASN A 42 -22.86 -13.72 5.04
C ASN A 42 -22.34 -15.17 5.19
N ARG A 43 -22.62 -16.06 4.23
CA ARG A 43 -22.15 -17.47 4.22
C ARG A 43 -21.21 -17.79 3.07
N VAL A 44 -20.76 -16.77 2.34
CA VAL A 44 -19.86 -16.96 1.19
C VAL A 44 -18.54 -17.56 1.64
N MET A 45 -17.99 -17.09 2.76
CA MET A 45 -16.71 -17.57 3.30
C MET A 45 -16.77 -19.04 3.71
N ASP A 46 -17.91 -19.50 4.22
CA ASP A 46 -18.14 -20.90 4.60
C ASP A 46 -18.22 -21.83 3.39
N ARG A 47 -18.52 -21.28 2.20
CA ARG A 47 -18.77 -22.03 0.96
C ARG A 47 -17.79 -21.68 -0.16
N VAL A 48 -16.64 -21.10 0.19
CA VAL A 48 -15.54 -20.76 -0.74
C VAL A 48 -15.11 -21.95 -1.59
N GLN A 49 -15.09 -23.14 -0.99
CA GLN A 49 -14.66 -24.36 -1.67
C GLN A 49 -15.60 -24.74 -2.83
N GLU A 50 -16.91 -24.51 -2.67
CA GLU A 50 -17.89 -24.77 -3.72
C GLU A 50 -17.72 -23.81 -4.89
N LEU A 51 -17.56 -22.51 -4.61
CA LEU A 51 -17.32 -21.49 -5.64
C LEU A 51 -15.93 -21.62 -6.30
N SER A 52 -15.02 -22.32 -5.64
CA SER A 52 -13.70 -22.68 -6.16
C SER A 52 -13.65 -24.02 -6.90
N SER A 53 -14.78 -24.71 -7.05
CA SER A 53 -14.88 -25.95 -7.82
C SER A 53 -14.69 -25.70 -9.32
N ALA A 54 -14.28 -26.75 -10.05
CA ALA A 54 -14.15 -26.67 -11.51
C ALA A 54 -15.49 -26.33 -12.20
N THR A 55 -16.62 -26.76 -11.60
CA THR A 55 -17.98 -26.55 -12.09
C THR A 55 -18.42 -25.09 -12.00
N ALA A 56 -18.01 -24.39 -10.94
CA ALA A 56 -18.38 -22.99 -10.70
C ALA A 56 -17.51 -21.98 -11.48
N ARG A 57 -16.42 -22.41 -12.10
CA ARG A 57 -15.47 -21.52 -12.78
C ARG A 57 -15.73 -21.43 -14.28
N THR A 58 -15.79 -20.21 -14.79
CA THR A 58 -15.97 -19.91 -16.22
C THR A 58 -14.66 -19.92 -17.01
N CYS A 59 -13.52 -19.67 -16.36
CA CYS A 59 -12.24 -19.43 -17.03
C CYS A 59 -11.38 -20.70 -17.21
N CYS A 60 -11.51 -21.70 -16.34
CA CYS A 60 -10.70 -22.91 -16.31
C CYS A 60 -11.52 -24.09 -15.74
N GLN A 61 -11.93 -25.05 -16.58
CA GLN A 61 -12.66 -26.27 -16.16
C GLN A 61 -11.73 -27.41 -15.71
N ASP A 62 -10.44 -27.14 -15.54
CA ASP A 62 -9.43 -28.15 -15.27
C ASP A 62 -9.42 -28.54 -13.78
N LYS A 63 -9.58 -29.84 -13.48
CA LYS A 63 -9.69 -30.37 -12.10
C LYS A 63 -8.42 -30.17 -11.26
N ALA A 64 -7.27 -29.93 -11.90
CA ALA A 64 -6.00 -29.74 -11.21
C ALA A 64 -5.91 -28.46 -10.33
N VAL A 65 -6.84 -27.51 -10.50
CA VAL A 65 -6.87 -26.21 -9.81
C VAL A 65 -8.06 -26.11 -8.84
N GLU A 66 -8.73 -27.22 -8.57
CA GLU A 66 -9.86 -27.34 -7.66
C GLU A 66 -9.45 -26.96 -6.22
N GLY A 67 -10.27 -26.14 -5.55
CA GLY A 67 -10.01 -25.66 -4.19
C GLY A 67 -8.95 -24.56 -4.05
N LYS A 68 -8.34 -24.09 -5.15
CA LYS A 68 -7.35 -22.98 -5.13
C LYS A 68 -7.95 -21.71 -5.71
N GLY A 69 -8.59 -20.88 -4.89
CA GLY A 69 -9.21 -19.62 -5.31
C GLY A 69 -9.43 -18.67 -4.13
N THR A 70 -9.45 -17.37 -4.41
CA THR A 70 -9.75 -16.33 -3.42
C THR A 70 -11.00 -15.59 -3.87
N ILE A 71 -11.94 -15.42 -2.95
CA ILE A 71 -13.13 -14.59 -3.17
C ILE A 71 -12.76 -13.18 -2.73
N ILE A 72 -12.91 -12.20 -3.63
CA ILE A 72 -12.73 -10.78 -3.30
C ILE A 72 -14.10 -10.14 -3.10
N ASN A 73 -14.18 -9.31 -2.07
CA ASN A 73 -15.36 -8.98 -1.28
C ASN A 73 -16.56 -8.38 -2.04
N PHE A 74 -17.72 -8.49 -1.39
CA PHE A 74 -19.00 -7.88 -1.72
C PHE A 74 -19.13 -6.49 -1.09
N VAL A 75 -19.13 -5.46 -1.93
CA VAL A 75 -19.93 -4.25 -1.71
C VAL A 75 -20.54 -3.85 -3.05
N HIS A 76 -21.87 -3.91 -3.15
CA HIS A 76 -22.71 -3.49 -4.29
C HIS A 76 -22.38 -4.01 -5.72
N ARG A 77 -21.47 -4.96 -5.95
CA ARG A 77 -21.14 -5.47 -7.30
C ARG A 77 -21.01 -6.99 -7.38
N ASP A 78 -21.13 -7.49 -8.61
CA ASP A 78 -21.03 -8.91 -9.02
C ASP A 78 -19.78 -9.62 -8.50
N VAL A 79 -19.92 -10.89 -8.10
CA VAL A 79 -18.81 -11.72 -7.58
C VAL A 79 -17.84 -12.09 -8.69
N ILE A 80 -16.55 -11.87 -8.46
CA ILE A 80 -15.48 -12.25 -9.38
C ILE A 80 -14.56 -13.27 -8.70
N VAL A 81 -14.47 -14.48 -9.28
CA VAL A 81 -13.49 -15.48 -8.84
C VAL A 81 -12.17 -15.22 -9.59
N MET A 82 -11.11 -14.87 -8.86
CA MET A 82 -9.77 -14.69 -9.44
C MET A 82 -8.87 -15.91 -9.20
N GLU A 83 -7.97 -16.18 -10.15
CA GLU A 83 -6.84 -17.11 -10.00
C GLU A 83 -6.07 -16.75 -8.72
N HIS A 84 -5.76 -17.74 -7.87
CA HIS A 84 -4.99 -17.53 -6.64
C HIS A 84 -3.63 -16.91 -6.98
N LEU A 85 -3.50 -15.60 -6.79
CA LEU A 85 -2.23 -14.92 -6.84
C LEU A 85 -1.40 -15.45 -5.68
N THR A 86 -0.25 -16.04 -6.01
CA THR A 86 0.45 -17.02 -5.16
C THR A 86 1.09 -16.46 -3.89
N LEU A 87 1.24 -15.14 -3.77
CA LEU A 87 2.05 -14.54 -2.70
C LEU A 87 1.63 -13.10 -2.37
N GLY A 88 1.48 -12.78 -1.08
CA GLY A 88 1.34 -11.39 -0.60
C GLY A 88 2.68 -10.68 -0.54
N LEU A 89 2.68 -9.33 -0.54
CA LEU A 89 3.90 -8.53 -0.53
C LEU A 89 4.84 -8.85 0.65
N LYS A 90 4.28 -9.16 1.84
CA LYS A 90 5.04 -9.51 3.05
C LYS A 90 5.99 -10.70 2.86
N ASP A 91 5.64 -11.62 1.96
CA ASP A 91 6.40 -12.85 1.72
C ASP A 91 7.41 -12.68 0.57
N PHE A 92 7.36 -11.58 -0.18
CA PHE A 92 8.12 -11.38 -1.41
C PHE A 92 9.62 -11.56 -1.23
N ALA A 93 10.22 -10.80 -0.31
CA ALA A 93 11.67 -10.80 -0.13
C ALA A 93 12.17 -12.15 0.39
N ARG A 94 11.42 -12.79 1.29
CA ARG A 94 11.72 -14.14 1.77
C ARG A 94 11.69 -15.14 0.63
N ARG A 95 10.64 -15.13 -0.19
CA ARG A 95 10.48 -16.05 -1.32
C ARG A 95 11.60 -15.88 -2.35
N ARG A 96 11.97 -14.64 -2.70
CA ARG A 96 13.10 -14.36 -3.59
C ARG A 96 14.42 -14.91 -3.03
N ARG A 97 14.69 -14.70 -1.75
CA ARG A 97 15.88 -15.26 -1.10
C ARG A 97 15.89 -16.78 -1.17
N GLU A 98 14.77 -17.45 -0.88
CA GLU A 98 14.65 -18.91 -0.98
C GLU A 98 14.88 -19.41 -2.41
N GLU A 99 14.31 -18.76 -3.42
CA GLU A 99 14.45 -19.15 -4.83
C GLU A 99 15.90 -19.04 -5.33
N VAL A 100 16.57 -17.93 -5.03
CA VAL A 100 17.98 -17.76 -5.43
C VAL A 100 18.88 -18.76 -4.70
N MET A 101 18.61 -19.02 -3.42
CA MET A 101 19.36 -20.00 -2.64
C MET A 101 19.14 -21.44 -3.14
N ASP A 102 17.94 -21.80 -3.56
CA ASP A 102 17.67 -23.10 -4.19
C ASP A 102 18.44 -23.26 -5.50
N GLN A 103 18.42 -22.24 -6.36
CA GLN A 103 19.17 -22.22 -7.61
C GLN A 103 20.68 -22.31 -7.38
N TRP A 104 21.19 -21.60 -6.36
CA TRP A 104 22.59 -21.65 -5.96
C TRP A 104 23.02 -23.06 -5.53
N LYS A 105 22.22 -23.72 -4.68
CA LYS A 105 22.48 -25.09 -4.22
C LYS A 105 22.50 -26.08 -5.38
N LYS A 106 21.54 -25.98 -6.30
CA LYS A 106 21.46 -26.84 -7.49
C LYS A 106 22.69 -26.76 -8.39
N LYS A 107 23.41 -25.63 -8.36
CA LYS A 107 24.66 -25.41 -9.12
C LYS A 107 25.93 -25.68 -8.29
N GLY A 108 25.80 -26.37 -7.16
CA GLY A 108 26.94 -26.83 -6.35
C GLY A 108 27.65 -25.73 -5.54
N GLY A 109 27.04 -24.56 -5.39
CA GLY A 109 27.64 -23.48 -4.62
C GLY A 109 27.52 -23.70 -3.10
N GLU A 110 28.59 -23.41 -2.35
CA GLU A 110 28.56 -23.43 -0.87
C GLU A 110 27.63 -22.31 -0.35
N THR A 111 26.60 -22.67 0.42
CA THR A 111 25.58 -21.72 0.93
C THR A 111 26.01 -20.90 2.14
N THR A 112 27.16 -21.20 2.73
CA THR A 112 27.60 -20.64 4.01
C THR A 112 27.82 -19.11 3.93
N ALA A 113 28.20 -18.59 2.76
CA ALA A 113 28.42 -17.16 2.52
C ALA A 113 27.11 -16.34 2.42
N LEU A 114 26.08 -16.84 1.75
CA LEU A 114 24.78 -16.15 1.60
C LEU A 114 23.89 -16.24 2.83
N VAL A 115 24.03 -17.31 3.61
CA VAL A 115 23.30 -17.47 4.88
C VAL A 115 23.74 -16.41 5.90
N LEU A 116 24.99 -15.96 5.85
CA LEU A 116 25.49 -14.86 6.70
C LEU A 116 24.91 -13.50 6.30
N ALA A 117 24.78 -13.22 4.99
CA ALA A 117 24.11 -12.03 4.44
C ALA A 117 22.60 -11.97 4.74
N SER A 118 22.02 -13.11 5.13
CA SER A 118 20.58 -13.27 5.37
C SER A 118 20.19 -13.17 6.85
N LYS A 119 21.13 -12.94 7.77
CA LYS A 119 20.90 -12.94 9.22
C LYS A 119 20.85 -11.51 9.79
N PRO A 120 20.02 -11.25 10.82
CA PRO A 120 19.96 -9.94 11.49
C PRO A 120 21.33 -9.56 12.08
N GLY A 121 21.67 -8.27 11.99
CA GLY A 121 23.03 -7.70 12.12
C GLY A 121 23.82 -7.96 13.43
N TRP A 122 23.30 -8.71 14.40
CA TRP A 122 24.09 -9.17 15.55
C TRP A 122 24.88 -10.46 15.26
N LEU A 123 24.43 -11.28 14.30
CA LEU A 123 25.11 -12.52 13.89
C LEU A 123 26.24 -12.30 12.87
N GLU A 124 26.29 -11.13 12.20
CA GLU A 124 27.41 -10.73 11.32
C GLU A 124 28.75 -10.67 12.08
N ARG A 125 28.72 -10.29 13.37
CA ARG A 125 29.92 -10.19 14.22
C ARG A 125 30.63 -11.53 14.45
N ILE A 126 29.92 -12.65 14.35
CA ILE A 126 30.49 -14.00 14.55
C ILE A 126 31.14 -14.54 13.26
N GLY A 127 30.65 -14.13 12.09
CA GLY A 127 31.16 -14.56 10.78
C GLY A 127 32.52 -13.95 10.38
N ALA A 128 32.99 -12.91 11.07
CA ALA A 128 34.24 -12.19 10.75
C ALA A 128 35.54 -12.99 10.97
N LEU A 129 35.45 -14.15 11.62
CA LEU A 129 36.58 -15.00 12.02
C LEU A 129 37.03 -16.04 10.97
N LEU A 130 36.34 -16.19 9.83
CA LEU A 130 36.68 -17.22 8.83
C LEU A 130 37.47 -16.69 7.62
N PRO A 131 38.62 -17.32 7.25
CA PRO A 131 39.51 -16.84 6.19
C PRO A 131 39.20 -17.46 4.81
N LYS A 132 38.15 -16.98 4.14
CA LYS A 132 37.95 -17.11 2.67
C LYS A 132 37.24 -15.83 2.16
N LYS A 133 37.94 -14.69 2.23
CA LYS A 133 37.30 -13.37 2.46
C LYS A 133 36.97 -12.50 1.25
N TRP A 134 37.42 -12.80 0.02
CA TRP A 134 37.25 -11.84 -1.10
C TRP A 134 36.16 -12.20 -2.12
N LEU A 135 36.20 -13.39 -2.74
CA LEU A 135 35.17 -13.81 -3.70
C LEU A 135 33.78 -13.92 -3.06
N HIS A 136 33.69 -14.51 -1.87
CA HIS A 136 32.42 -14.67 -1.15
C HIS A 136 31.80 -13.33 -0.74
N ARG A 137 32.64 -12.34 -0.43
CA ARG A 137 32.19 -10.99 -0.10
C ARG A 137 31.59 -10.28 -1.31
N ARG A 138 32.28 -10.30 -2.45
CA ARG A 138 31.80 -9.66 -3.69
C ARG A 138 30.46 -10.23 -4.16
N THR A 139 30.31 -11.55 -4.10
CA THR A 139 29.08 -12.21 -4.53
C THR A 139 27.91 -12.01 -3.55
N SER A 140 28.20 -11.95 -2.25
CA SER A 140 27.23 -11.58 -1.21
C SER A 140 26.72 -10.15 -1.40
N GLU A 141 27.63 -9.20 -1.63
CA GLU A 141 27.28 -7.81 -1.90
C GLU A 141 26.42 -7.68 -3.17
N LEU A 142 26.79 -8.38 -4.26
CA LEU A 142 26.00 -8.41 -5.49
C LEU A 142 24.60 -8.97 -5.28
N PHE A 143 24.46 -10.04 -4.48
CA PHE A 143 23.17 -10.62 -4.15
C PHE A 143 22.29 -9.64 -3.37
N GLU A 144 22.82 -8.98 -2.35
CA GLU A 144 22.08 -7.97 -1.59
C GLU A 144 21.63 -6.81 -2.47
N LYS A 145 22.50 -6.33 -3.37
CA LYS A 145 22.16 -5.29 -4.34
C LYS A 145 21.09 -5.76 -5.33
N ALA A 146 21.16 -7.00 -5.82
CA ALA A 146 20.16 -7.57 -6.72
C ALA A 146 18.79 -7.71 -6.04
N LEU A 147 18.75 -8.18 -4.79
CA LEU A 147 17.52 -8.26 -4.02
C LEU A 147 16.95 -6.85 -3.73
N LEU A 148 17.82 -5.89 -3.40
CA LEU A 148 17.41 -4.49 -3.25
C LEU A 148 16.82 -3.94 -4.57
N LEU A 149 17.44 -4.23 -5.71
CA LEU A 149 16.96 -3.82 -7.02
C LEU A 149 15.54 -4.33 -7.28
N GLU A 150 15.26 -5.61 -6.98
CA GLU A 150 13.92 -6.18 -7.13
C GLU A 150 12.90 -5.54 -6.18
N LYS A 151 13.28 -5.25 -4.92
CA LYS A 151 12.40 -4.51 -3.99
C LYS A 151 12.07 -3.12 -4.53
N VAL A 152 13.08 -2.40 -5.03
CA VAL A 152 12.89 -1.08 -5.65
C VAL A 152 12.00 -1.19 -6.88
N LEU A 153 12.18 -2.21 -7.71
CA LEU A 153 11.33 -2.46 -8.88
C LEU A 153 9.88 -2.77 -8.50
N ALA A 154 9.64 -3.52 -7.43
CA ALA A 154 8.29 -3.76 -6.92
C ALA A 154 7.59 -2.43 -6.59
N VAL A 155 8.30 -1.49 -5.96
CA VAL A 155 7.78 -0.15 -5.68
C VAL A 155 7.61 0.67 -6.95
N VAL A 156 8.53 0.60 -7.93
CA VAL A 156 8.34 1.24 -9.24
C VAL A 156 6.99 0.80 -9.83
N GLN A 157 6.71 -0.50 -9.90
CA GLN A 157 5.45 -1.02 -10.45
C GLN A 157 4.21 -0.56 -9.67
N LEU A 158 4.30 -0.48 -8.34
CA LEU A 158 3.20 0.03 -7.50
C LEU A 158 2.94 1.51 -7.74
N VAL A 159 4.00 2.33 -7.78
CA VAL A 159 3.89 3.78 -8.02
C VAL A 159 3.42 4.05 -9.46
N GLU A 160 3.81 3.22 -10.45
CA GLU A 160 3.23 3.28 -11.80
C GLU A 160 1.72 3.05 -11.79
N GLY A 161 1.26 2.02 -11.06
CA GLY A 161 -0.16 1.74 -10.88
C GLY A 161 -0.90 2.91 -10.26
N VAL A 162 -0.39 3.46 -9.16
CA VAL A 162 -1.01 4.62 -8.48
C VAL A 162 -0.96 5.89 -9.33
N ALA A 163 0.14 6.17 -10.03
CA ALA A 163 0.22 7.33 -10.93
C ALA A 163 -0.80 7.23 -12.07
N TRP A 164 -1.03 6.03 -12.60
CA TRP A 164 -2.08 5.77 -13.58
C TRP A 164 -3.49 5.94 -12.98
N LEU A 165 -3.73 5.41 -11.77
CA LEU A 165 -4.98 5.57 -11.04
C LEU A 165 -5.31 7.06 -10.81
N HIS A 166 -4.36 7.83 -10.26
CA HIS A 166 -4.55 9.26 -9.99
C HIS A 166 -4.68 10.09 -11.27
N GLY A 167 -3.95 9.72 -12.33
CA GLY A 167 -3.86 10.51 -13.56
C GLY A 167 -5.00 10.22 -14.54
N GLU A 168 -5.03 8.99 -15.07
CA GLU A 168 -5.98 8.62 -16.12
C GLU A 168 -7.34 8.23 -15.58
N LYS A 169 -7.36 7.57 -14.42
CA LYS A 169 -8.62 7.06 -13.84
C LYS A 169 -9.24 8.00 -12.83
N ARG A 170 -8.47 8.96 -12.29
CA ARG A 170 -8.89 9.82 -11.19
C ARG A 170 -9.46 9.02 -10.01
N ILE A 171 -8.86 7.85 -9.75
CA ILE A 171 -9.23 6.95 -8.66
C ILE A 171 -8.26 7.16 -7.50
N ILE A 172 -8.78 7.35 -6.30
CA ILE A 172 -8.02 7.35 -5.04
C ILE A 172 -8.25 5.98 -4.39
N HIS A 173 -7.20 5.21 -4.15
CA HIS A 173 -7.32 3.84 -3.64
C HIS A 173 -7.78 3.84 -2.18
N LYS A 174 -7.24 4.77 -1.38
CA LYS A 174 -7.44 4.96 0.06
C LYS A 174 -6.94 3.80 0.93
N ASP A 175 -7.02 2.55 0.51
CA ASP A 175 -6.59 1.40 1.33
C ASP A 175 -5.31 0.72 0.82
N LEU A 176 -4.21 1.46 0.70
CA LEU A 176 -2.94 0.88 0.28
C LEU A 176 -2.18 0.30 1.49
N ALA A 177 -2.08 -1.03 1.55
CA ALA A 177 -1.36 -1.76 2.57
C ALA A 177 -0.76 -3.07 2.02
N ALA A 178 0.10 -3.73 2.81
CA ALA A 178 0.87 -4.88 2.32
C ALA A 178 0.01 -6.11 1.99
N ASP A 179 -1.17 -6.23 2.61
CA ASP A 179 -2.18 -7.25 2.34
C ASP A 179 -2.95 -7.00 1.04
N ASN A 180 -3.09 -5.73 0.63
CA ASN A 180 -3.74 -5.33 -0.62
C ASN A 180 -2.78 -5.30 -1.82
N ILE A 181 -1.61 -5.91 -1.67
CA ILE A 181 -0.62 -6.04 -2.73
C ILE A 181 -0.27 -7.50 -2.92
N MET A 182 -0.53 -7.97 -4.13
CA MET A 182 -0.21 -9.33 -4.54
C MET A 182 0.98 -9.34 -5.49
N VAL A 183 1.79 -10.39 -5.42
CA VAL A 183 2.94 -10.59 -6.30
C VAL A 183 2.72 -11.84 -7.16
N ARG A 184 2.82 -11.66 -8.47
CA ARG A 184 2.77 -12.73 -9.46
C ARG A 184 4.15 -12.99 -10.03
N PHE A 185 4.68 -14.19 -9.83
CA PHE A 185 5.90 -14.63 -10.49
C PHE A 185 5.64 -15.12 -11.92
N SER A 186 6.49 -14.70 -12.85
CA SER A 186 6.49 -15.15 -14.24
C SER A 186 7.18 -16.50 -14.35
N GLY A 187 6.62 -17.41 -15.16
CA GLY A 187 7.22 -18.73 -15.39
C GLY A 187 6.99 -19.76 -14.29
N VAL A 188 6.12 -19.49 -13.32
CA VAL A 188 5.67 -20.49 -12.33
C VAL A 188 4.48 -21.25 -12.89
N ARG A 189 4.69 -22.53 -13.24
CA ARG A 189 3.61 -23.50 -13.51
C ARG A 189 3.65 -24.54 -12.40
N ASN A 190 2.52 -24.79 -11.74
CA ASN A 190 2.40 -25.79 -10.66
C ASN A 190 3.41 -25.62 -9.50
N GLY A 191 3.74 -24.37 -9.12
CA GLY A 191 4.64 -24.09 -8.00
C GLY A 191 6.13 -24.34 -8.27
N LYS A 192 6.51 -24.70 -9.50
CA LYS A 192 7.91 -24.80 -9.94
C LYS A 192 8.26 -23.61 -10.84
N SER A 193 9.33 -22.91 -10.51
CA SER A 193 9.86 -21.80 -11.33
C SER A 193 10.62 -22.36 -12.52
N ASN A 194 10.11 -22.19 -13.74
CA ASN A 194 10.87 -22.52 -14.95
C ASN A 194 11.82 -21.36 -15.27
N TRP A 195 12.93 -21.28 -14.53
CA TRP A 195 13.98 -20.30 -14.82
C TRP A 195 14.72 -20.68 -16.11
N ARG A 196 14.97 -19.71 -17.00
CA ARG A 196 15.50 -19.95 -18.35
C ARG A 196 16.86 -20.67 -18.35
N GLY A 197 17.65 -20.49 -17.30
CA GLY A 197 18.96 -21.11 -17.15
C GLY A 197 18.97 -22.47 -16.46
N GLU A 198 17.81 -23.01 -16.04
CA GLU A 198 17.78 -24.26 -15.23
C GLU A 198 18.46 -25.41 -15.99
N HIS A 199 18.26 -25.45 -17.31
CA HIS A 199 18.83 -26.46 -18.20
C HIS A 199 20.26 -26.16 -18.69
N ARG A 200 20.90 -25.05 -18.28
CA ARG A 200 22.27 -24.71 -18.70
C ARG A 200 23.28 -25.23 -17.67
N PRO A 201 24.11 -26.24 -18.01
CA PRO A 201 25.07 -26.81 -17.07
C PRO A 201 26.23 -25.86 -16.73
N GLU A 202 26.56 -24.92 -17.63
CA GLU A 202 27.73 -24.03 -17.51
C GLU A 202 27.46 -22.73 -16.74
N MET A 203 26.22 -22.48 -16.30
CA MET A 203 25.89 -21.24 -15.62
C MET A 203 26.50 -21.18 -14.23
N ASN A 204 27.23 -20.10 -13.99
CA ASN A 204 27.76 -19.75 -12.70
C ASN A 204 26.77 -18.85 -11.94
N VAL A 205 27.13 -18.56 -10.70
CA VAL A 205 26.37 -17.68 -9.82
C VAL A 205 26.17 -16.27 -10.40
N SER A 206 27.21 -15.71 -11.03
CA SER A 206 27.14 -14.37 -11.60
C SER A 206 26.09 -14.32 -12.70
N ASP A 207 25.90 -15.40 -13.46
CA ASP A 207 24.86 -15.50 -14.48
C ASP A 207 23.45 -15.50 -13.87
N ILE A 208 23.26 -16.17 -12.73
CA ILE A 208 21.99 -16.15 -11.97
C ILE A 208 21.67 -14.72 -11.52
N LEU A 209 22.65 -14.04 -10.92
CA LEU A 209 22.48 -12.66 -10.45
C LEU A 209 22.28 -11.68 -11.61
N ASN A 210 22.96 -11.88 -12.73
CA ASN A 210 22.79 -11.09 -13.94
C ASN A 210 21.37 -11.24 -14.49
N ASP A 211 20.84 -12.46 -14.55
CA ASP A 211 19.47 -12.73 -14.97
C ASP A 211 18.44 -12.03 -14.07
N ILE A 212 18.61 -12.08 -12.75
CA ILE A 212 17.74 -11.38 -11.78
C ILE A 212 17.76 -9.88 -12.03
N THR A 213 18.91 -9.31 -12.36
CA THR A 213 19.09 -7.87 -12.57
C THR A 213 18.64 -7.38 -13.95
N GLY A 214 18.66 -8.27 -14.96
CA GLY A 214 18.33 -7.95 -16.34
C GLY A 214 16.88 -8.26 -16.72
N TYR A 215 16.27 -9.28 -16.10
CA TYR A 215 14.94 -9.78 -16.48
C TYR A 215 14.04 -9.93 -15.25
N PRO A 216 13.14 -8.96 -14.99
CA PRO A 216 12.22 -9.08 -13.87
C PRO A 216 11.27 -10.28 -14.05
N THR A 217 11.31 -11.20 -13.08
CA THR A 217 10.50 -12.41 -13.09
C THR A 217 9.22 -12.28 -12.27
N PHE A 218 8.78 -11.06 -11.96
CA PHE A 218 7.57 -10.84 -11.18
C PHE A 218 6.82 -9.57 -11.58
N ARG A 219 5.56 -9.48 -11.15
CA ARG A 219 4.71 -8.29 -11.23
C ARG A 219 3.97 -8.08 -9.92
N THR A 220 3.88 -6.84 -9.47
CA THR A 220 3.00 -6.43 -8.37
C THR A 220 1.62 -6.06 -8.91
N LEU A 221 0.59 -6.33 -8.12
CA LEU A 221 -0.81 -6.06 -8.44
C LEU A 221 -1.47 -5.41 -7.23
N LEU A 222 -2.08 -4.25 -7.46
CA LEU A 222 -2.97 -3.60 -6.50
C LEU A 222 -4.33 -4.31 -6.54
N ILE A 223 -4.84 -4.63 -5.36
CA ILE A 223 -6.15 -5.27 -5.19
C ILE A 223 -6.94 -4.50 -4.15
N ASP A 224 -8.21 -4.88 -4.01
CA ASP A 224 -9.13 -4.34 -3.01
C ASP A 224 -9.41 -2.83 -3.14
N PHE A 225 -10.24 -2.51 -4.14
CA PHE A 225 -10.74 -1.16 -4.37
C PHE A 225 -12.07 -0.91 -3.65
N GLY A 226 -12.41 -1.69 -2.62
CA GLY A 226 -13.69 -1.60 -1.91
C GLY A 226 -13.93 -0.22 -1.29
N LEU A 227 -12.85 0.45 -0.86
CA LEU A 227 -12.88 1.79 -0.29
C LEU A 227 -12.46 2.88 -1.28
N ALA A 228 -12.21 2.57 -2.54
CA ALA A 228 -11.67 3.54 -3.49
C ALA A 228 -12.72 4.57 -3.94
N ASP A 229 -12.30 5.82 -4.13
CA ASP A 229 -13.14 6.87 -4.71
C ASP A 229 -12.78 7.13 -6.17
N GLU A 230 -13.80 7.38 -7.00
CA GLU A 230 -13.61 7.85 -8.37
C GLU A 230 -14.05 9.31 -8.48
N SER A 231 -13.14 10.18 -8.92
CA SER A 231 -13.32 11.62 -9.14
C SER A 231 -13.62 12.45 -7.89
N THR A 232 -14.73 12.14 -7.19
CA THR A 232 -15.22 12.88 -6.03
C THR A 232 -14.93 12.09 -4.76
N PRO A 233 -14.15 12.67 -3.82
CA PRO A 233 -13.88 12.05 -2.55
C PRO A 233 -15.16 11.86 -1.74
N THR A 234 -15.34 10.67 -1.17
CA THR A 234 -16.49 10.30 -0.34
C THR A 234 -16.07 10.12 1.11
N ARG A 235 -17.07 9.98 1.99
CA ARG A 235 -16.89 9.61 3.39
C ARG A 235 -16.72 8.11 3.60
N SER A 236 -16.75 7.31 2.54
CA SER A 236 -16.67 5.86 2.70
C SER A 236 -15.24 5.47 3.10
N TRP A 237 -15.15 4.79 4.24
CA TRP A 237 -13.94 4.28 4.86
C TRP A 237 -14.31 3.16 5.85
N TYR A 238 -13.31 2.51 6.43
CA TYR A 238 -13.47 1.63 7.59
C TYR A 238 -14.14 2.35 8.77
N ASP A 239 -14.93 1.61 9.55
CA ASP A 239 -15.25 1.99 10.93
C ASP A 239 -13.94 2.02 11.76
N ASP A 240 -13.83 2.93 12.73
CA ASP A 240 -12.57 3.30 13.39
C ASP A 240 -11.81 2.09 14.01
N ASP A 241 -12.54 1.02 14.39
CA ASP A 241 -11.98 -0.22 14.95
C ASP A 241 -11.26 -1.09 13.92
N GLU A 242 -11.69 -1.11 12.65
CA GLU A 242 -11.04 -1.88 11.57
C GLU A 242 -9.82 -1.15 11.01
N ALA A 243 -9.87 0.19 10.93
CA ALA A 243 -8.77 1.03 10.44
C ALA A 243 -7.52 0.98 11.34
N THR A 244 -7.73 0.85 12.66
CA THR A 244 -6.66 0.89 13.67
C THR A 244 -6.00 -0.47 13.93
N GLY A 245 -6.46 -1.54 13.25
CA GLY A 245 -5.88 -2.87 13.36
C GLY A 245 -4.38 -2.93 13.03
N GLN A 246 -3.67 -3.89 13.65
CA GLN A 246 -2.21 -4.02 13.56
C GLN A 246 -1.66 -4.15 12.13
N ASN A 247 -2.48 -4.58 11.18
CA ASN A 247 -2.06 -4.80 9.79
C ASN A 247 -2.15 -3.54 8.92
N LYS A 248 -3.13 -2.66 9.14
CA LYS A 248 -3.39 -1.48 8.30
C LYS A 248 -2.82 -0.19 8.90
N GLY A 249 -2.90 -0.04 10.23
CA GLY A 249 -2.45 1.15 10.96
C GLY A 249 -1.03 1.65 10.59
N PRO A 250 -0.05 0.77 10.31
CA PRO A 250 1.29 1.20 9.89
C PRO A 250 1.37 1.89 8.53
N PHE A 251 0.35 1.75 7.67
CA PHE A 251 0.31 2.35 6.33
C PHE A 251 -0.58 3.61 6.28
N LEU A 252 -1.31 3.89 7.36
CA LEU A 252 -2.21 5.04 7.44
C LEU A 252 -1.46 6.35 7.67
N SER A 253 -1.82 7.37 6.87
CA SER A 253 -1.35 8.74 7.05
C SER A 253 -1.93 9.40 8.32
N PRO A 254 -1.34 10.51 8.82
CA PRO A 254 -1.89 11.24 9.97
C PRO A 254 -3.36 11.62 9.79
N GLU A 255 -3.76 12.02 8.58
CA GLU A 255 -5.15 12.39 8.27
C GLU A 255 -6.10 11.19 8.24
N ALA A 256 -5.60 9.98 7.98
CA ALA A 256 -6.40 8.76 8.13
C ALA A 256 -6.52 8.34 9.61
N LYS A 257 -5.46 8.47 10.40
CA LYS A 257 -5.50 8.17 11.84
C LYS A 257 -6.35 9.16 12.64
N ASN A 258 -6.40 10.42 12.20
CA ASN A 258 -7.14 11.50 12.84
C ASN A 258 -8.30 11.97 11.96
N ARG A 259 -8.89 11.03 11.21
CA ARG A 259 -9.87 11.31 10.17
C ARG A 259 -11.12 11.94 10.76
N ARG A 260 -11.70 11.28 11.75
CA ARG A 260 -12.87 11.70 12.52
C ARG A 260 -12.41 12.16 13.89
N GLN A 261 -12.68 13.41 14.23
CA GLN A 261 -12.36 13.96 15.54
C GLN A 261 -13.62 14.58 16.13
N ASP A 262 -14.03 14.05 17.27
CA ASP A 262 -15.12 14.60 18.06
C ASP A 262 -14.59 15.79 18.89
N VAL A 263 -15.21 16.94 18.71
CA VAL A 263 -14.79 18.20 19.30
C VAL A 263 -15.91 18.75 20.17
N GLY A 264 -15.64 18.76 21.48
CA GLY A 264 -16.43 19.54 22.43
C GLY A 264 -16.08 21.03 22.32
N LEU A 265 -17.11 21.87 22.31
CA LEU A 265 -17.01 23.31 22.21
C LEU A 265 -17.54 23.96 23.49
N ASP A 266 -16.83 24.95 24.01
CA ASP A 266 -17.26 25.74 25.17
C ASP A 266 -18.52 26.57 24.84
N GLN A 267 -18.57 27.07 23.60
CA GLN A 267 -19.71 27.78 23.04
C GLN A 267 -20.09 27.20 21.68
N PRO A 268 -21.39 27.19 21.32
CA PRO A 268 -21.80 26.76 20.00
C PRO A 268 -21.19 27.61 18.87
N LEU A 269 -21.13 27.04 17.67
CA LEU A 269 -20.63 27.75 16.50
C LEU A 269 -21.57 28.89 16.10
N GLY A 270 -21.06 30.12 16.17
CA GLY A 270 -21.76 31.29 15.64
C GLY A 270 -21.60 31.40 14.13
N PHE A 271 -22.64 31.02 13.38
CA PHE A 271 -22.65 31.12 11.93
C PHE A 271 -23.14 32.50 11.47
N SER A 272 -22.51 33.04 10.43
CA SER A 272 -23.04 34.14 9.62
C SER A 272 -23.66 33.54 8.35
N PRO A 273 -25.00 33.47 8.23
CA PRO A 273 -25.68 32.82 7.10
C PRO A 273 -25.47 33.54 5.77
N GLU A 274 -25.40 34.87 5.80
CA GLU A 274 -25.22 35.70 4.59
C GLU A 274 -23.84 35.47 3.96
N GLU A 275 -22.79 35.50 4.78
CA GLU A 275 -21.41 35.32 4.33
C GLU A 275 -21.01 33.83 4.18
N LYS A 276 -21.83 32.92 4.73
CA LYS A 276 -21.52 31.49 4.88
C LYS A 276 -20.17 31.27 5.56
N THR A 277 -19.97 31.94 6.68
CA THR A 277 -18.75 31.85 7.48
C THR A 277 -19.03 31.59 8.94
N PHE A 278 -18.05 31.05 9.66
CA PHE A 278 -18.04 31.03 11.13
C PHE A 278 -16.61 31.26 11.65
N VAL A 279 -16.51 31.75 12.87
CA VAL A 279 -15.23 31.90 13.57
C VAL A 279 -14.79 30.54 14.10
N ILE A 280 -13.59 30.10 13.73
CA ILE A 280 -13.05 28.81 14.15
C ILE A 280 -12.69 28.89 15.64
N PRO A 281 -13.37 28.13 16.51
CA PRO A 281 -13.15 28.20 17.96
C PRO A 281 -11.75 27.67 18.35
N PRO A 282 -11.18 28.10 19.49
CA PRO A 282 -9.88 27.64 19.98
C PRO A 282 -9.69 26.11 19.97
N GLU A 283 -10.73 25.36 20.32
CA GLU A 283 -10.79 23.91 20.42
C GLU A 283 -10.56 23.27 19.05
N MET A 284 -11.18 23.81 17.99
CA MET A 284 -10.92 23.40 16.61
C MET A 284 -9.56 23.84 16.09
N ARG A 285 -9.02 24.97 16.57
CA ARG A 285 -7.66 25.41 16.23
C ARG A 285 -6.58 24.56 16.91
N GLY A 286 -6.90 23.91 18.02
CA GLY A 286 -6.04 22.99 18.76
C GLY A 286 -6.01 21.55 18.22
N LEU A 287 -6.74 21.26 17.14
CA LEU A 287 -6.74 19.92 16.54
C LEU A 287 -5.35 19.48 16.07
N SER A 288 -5.11 18.17 16.11
CA SER A 288 -3.84 17.57 15.64
C SER A 288 -3.51 17.91 14.18
N LEU A 289 -4.55 18.14 13.38
CA LEU A 289 -4.45 18.63 12.02
C LEU A 289 -5.36 19.84 11.83
N PRO A 290 -4.85 20.97 11.30
CA PRO A 290 -5.65 22.16 11.08
C PRO A 290 -6.75 21.89 10.05
N LEU A 291 -7.86 22.62 10.20
CA LEU A 291 -8.93 22.64 9.22
C LEU A 291 -8.40 23.12 7.86
N MET A 292 -8.86 22.47 6.80
CA MET A 292 -8.51 22.78 5.41
C MET A 292 -9.74 22.67 4.51
N PRO A 293 -9.69 23.29 3.31
CA PRO A 293 -10.72 23.09 2.29
C PRO A 293 -10.98 21.60 2.03
N GLY A 294 -12.26 21.24 1.96
CA GLY A 294 -12.74 19.87 1.77
C GLY A 294 -13.04 19.12 3.07
N ASP A 295 -12.58 19.60 4.23
CA ASP A 295 -13.01 19.05 5.51
C ASP A 295 -14.51 19.23 5.71
N LEU A 296 -15.09 18.34 6.49
CA LEU A 296 -16.50 18.35 6.84
C LEU A 296 -16.66 18.58 8.34
N ILE A 297 -17.65 19.38 8.69
CA ILE A 297 -18.13 19.53 10.05
C ILE A 297 -19.52 18.93 10.06
N SER A 298 -19.64 17.79 10.74
CA SER A 298 -20.90 17.12 11.00
C SER A 298 -21.34 17.34 12.44
N HIS A 299 -22.64 17.30 12.68
CA HIS A 299 -23.19 17.40 14.02
C HIS A 299 -23.39 16.00 14.60
N SER A 300 -22.96 15.77 15.85
CA SER A 300 -22.99 14.42 16.43
C SER A 300 -24.39 13.84 16.63
N LEU A 301 -25.43 14.70 16.60
CA LEU A 301 -26.84 14.32 16.72
C LEU A 301 -27.56 14.31 15.37
N ASP A 302 -26.87 14.66 14.28
CA ASP A 302 -27.44 14.68 12.93
C ASP A 302 -27.12 13.38 12.20
N GLU A 303 -27.91 12.34 12.50
CA GLU A 303 -27.75 11.01 11.90
C GLU A 303 -28.03 11.00 10.39
N GLU A 304 -28.85 11.95 9.91
CA GLU A 304 -29.22 12.07 8.50
C GLU A 304 -28.23 12.93 7.69
N HIS A 305 -27.21 13.51 8.34
CA HIS A 305 -26.18 14.32 7.70
C HIS A 305 -26.73 15.54 6.93
N VAL A 306 -27.88 16.07 7.36
CA VAL A 306 -28.59 17.17 6.68
C VAL A 306 -27.82 18.50 6.80
N HIS A 307 -27.17 18.71 7.94
CA HIS A 307 -26.50 19.95 8.32
C HIS A 307 -24.98 19.87 8.18
N ASP A 308 -24.48 18.93 7.39
CA ASP A 308 -23.06 18.80 7.22
C ASP A 308 -22.48 19.96 6.41
N LEU A 309 -21.48 20.59 7.01
CA LEU A 309 -20.84 21.76 6.44
C LEU A 309 -19.52 21.36 5.83
N LYS A 310 -19.34 21.65 4.55
CA LYS A 310 -18.07 21.47 3.88
C LYS A 310 -17.29 22.77 3.92
N ILE A 311 -16.04 22.70 4.40
CA ILE A 311 -15.13 23.84 4.40
C ILE A 311 -14.69 24.13 2.97
N GLU A 312 -14.93 25.35 2.50
CA GLU A 312 -14.51 25.82 1.17
C GLU A 312 -13.22 26.61 1.25
N ALA A 313 -13.02 27.37 2.34
CA ALA A 313 -11.82 28.14 2.57
C ALA A 313 -11.56 28.35 4.06
N VAL A 314 -10.29 28.53 4.42
CA VAL A 314 -9.86 28.97 5.75
C VAL A 314 -9.11 30.28 5.60
N LEU A 315 -9.60 31.31 6.29
CA LEU A 315 -9.21 32.71 6.16
C LEU A 315 -8.57 33.22 7.46
N ASP A 316 -8.04 34.45 7.42
CA ASP A 316 -7.51 35.19 8.56
C ASP A 316 -6.45 34.41 9.38
N GLY A 317 -5.60 33.67 8.66
CA GLY A 317 -4.53 32.87 9.26
C GLY A 317 -5.06 31.68 10.09
N GLY A 318 -6.21 31.11 9.73
CA GLY A 318 -6.79 29.96 10.44
C GLY A 318 -7.84 30.33 11.48
N LYS A 319 -8.42 31.53 11.40
CA LYS A 319 -9.39 32.03 12.39
C LYS A 319 -10.83 32.00 11.91
N VAL A 320 -11.06 32.05 10.60
CA VAL A 320 -12.40 32.07 10.01
C VAL A 320 -12.48 30.98 8.96
N ALA A 321 -13.58 30.24 8.95
CA ALA A 321 -13.87 29.26 7.92
C ALA A 321 -15.06 29.71 7.07
N LYS A 322 -14.93 29.56 5.75
CA LYS A 322 -16.02 29.67 4.80
C LYS A 322 -16.53 28.28 4.47
N TYR A 323 -17.85 28.10 4.41
CA TYR A 323 -18.46 26.80 4.22
C TYR A 323 -19.54 26.76 3.12
N SER A 324 -19.85 25.55 2.68
CA SER A 324 -21.04 25.21 1.90
C SER A 324 -21.86 24.15 2.67
N GLY A 325 -23.15 24.05 2.35
CA GLY A 325 -24.11 23.26 3.12
C GLY A 325 -25.18 24.13 3.79
N VAL A 326 -25.99 23.52 4.66
CA VAL A 326 -27.06 24.17 5.42
C VAL A 326 -26.65 24.19 6.88
N ALA A 327 -26.33 25.38 7.41
CA ALA A 327 -26.06 25.52 8.84
C ALA A 327 -27.35 25.27 9.63
N PRO A 328 -27.27 24.61 10.79
CA PRO A 328 -28.46 24.37 11.61
C PRO A 328 -29.05 25.69 12.11
N GLU A 329 -30.37 25.78 12.12
CA GLU A 329 -31.08 26.93 12.69
C GLU A 329 -30.88 27.00 14.21
N VAL A 330 -30.77 25.84 14.87
CA VAL A 330 -30.51 25.72 16.30
C VAL A 330 -29.01 25.66 16.54
N GLN A 331 -28.44 26.75 17.04
CA GLN A 331 -27.04 26.87 17.39
C GLN A 331 -26.74 26.32 18.80
N ASP A 332 -27.31 25.19 19.23
CA ASP A 332 -27.01 24.61 20.56
C ASP A 332 -26.02 23.43 20.51
N TYR A 333 -25.50 23.12 19.33
CA TYR A 333 -24.50 22.07 19.15
C TYR A 333 -23.15 22.49 19.74
N ARG A 334 -22.94 22.09 21.00
CA ARG A 334 -21.64 22.17 21.68
C ARG A 334 -20.72 20.99 21.38
N ARG A 335 -21.14 20.13 20.47
CA ARG A 335 -20.38 18.96 20.04
C ARG A 335 -20.53 18.80 18.55
N CYS A 336 -19.40 18.67 17.88
CA CYS A 336 -19.33 18.52 16.43
C CYS A 336 -18.22 17.53 16.09
N ILE A 337 -18.29 16.99 14.89
CA ILE A 337 -17.35 16.02 14.39
C ILE A 337 -16.66 16.65 13.20
N VAL A 338 -15.34 16.72 13.27
CA VAL A 338 -14.51 17.12 12.14
C VAL A 338 -14.10 15.87 11.38
N GLU A 339 -14.56 15.73 10.15
CA GLU A 339 -14.23 14.63 9.26
C GLU A 339 -13.35 15.10 8.11
N ARG A 340 -12.28 14.35 7.85
CA ARG A 340 -11.30 14.65 6.80
C ARG A 340 -11.43 13.61 5.69
N PRO A 341 -11.76 14.00 4.44
CA PRO A 341 -11.70 13.07 3.33
C PRO A 341 -10.25 12.67 3.04
N LEU A 342 -10.04 11.41 2.67
CA LEU A 342 -8.74 10.93 2.22
C LEU A 342 -8.57 11.18 0.73
N LEU A 343 -7.51 11.89 0.37
CA LEU A 343 -7.19 12.27 -1.00
C LEU A 343 -5.94 11.53 -1.50
N GLU A 344 -5.52 11.81 -2.73
CA GLU A 344 -4.32 11.26 -3.38
C GLU A 344 -3.06 11.28 -2.49
N PRO A 345 -2.80 12.32 -1.65
CA PRO A 345 -1.68 12.32 -0.73
C PRO A 345 -1.70 11.13 0.25
N HIS A 346 -2.86 10.61 0.64
CA HIS A 346 -2.92 9.41 1.47
C HIS A 346 -2.27 8.21 0.77
N ASP A 347 -2.63 7.96 -0.50
CA ASP A 347 -2.03 6.87 -1.27
C ASP A 347 -0.50 7.04 -1.41
N ILE A 348 -0.02 8.27 -1.59
CA ILE A 348 1.41 8.57 -1.64
C ILE A 348 2.10 8.28 -0.30
N PHE A 349 1.45 8.62 0.82
CA PHE A 349 1.94 8.28 2.15
C PHE A 349 2.12 6.76 2.28
N ALA A 350 1.06 6.03 1.95
CA ALA A 350 1.02 4.59 2.05
C ALA A 350 2.07 3.92 1.16
N LEU A 351 2.31 4.41 -0.06
CA LEU A 351 3.40 3.93 -0.92
C LEU A 351 4.79 4.13 -0.28
N GLY A 352 5.02 5.26 0.39
CA GLY A 352 6.25 5.49 1.15
C GLY A 352 6.41 4.49 2.31
N ALA A 353 5.33 4.26 3.05
CA ALA A 353 5.27 3.28 4.14
C ALA A 353 5.52 1.84 3.65
N LEU A 354 4.88 1.45 2.55
CA LEU A 354 5.06 0.17 1.86
C LEU A 354 6.50 -0.03 1.39
N PHE A 355 7.12 1.02 0.86
CA PHE A 355 8.50 0.96 0.44
C PHE A 355 9.42 0.67 1.62
N TYR A 356 9.26 1.38 2.73
CA TYR A 356 10.04 1.11 3.93
C TYR A 356 9.80 -0.29 4.49
N PHE A 357 8.54 -0.74 4.57
CA PHE A 357 8.18 -2.09 5.01
C PHE A 357 8.86 -3.17 4.16
N LEU A 358 8.91 -2.98 2.84
CA LEU A 358 9.59 -3.92 1.93
C LEU A 358 11.11 -3.97 2.17
N LEU A 359 11.70 -2.85 2.55
CA LEU A 359 13.14 -2.71 2.81
C LEU A 359 13.55 -3.26 4.19
N SER A 360 12.76 -3.00 5.24
CA SER A 360 12.99 -3.49 6.59
C SER A 360 12.59 -4.96 6.77
N GLU A 361 11.55 -5.38 6.04
CA GLU A 361 10.87 -6.67 6.18
C GLU A 361 10.37 -6.92 7.62
N ASP A 362 10.06 -5.84 8.33
CA ASP A 362 9.68 -5.87 9.75
C ASP A 362 8.71 -4.72 10.03
N ILE A 363 7.45 -5.09 10.32
CA ILE A 363 6.36 -4.15 10.56
C ILE A 363 6.57 -3.36 11.86
N THR A 364 7.33 -3.90 12.82
CA THR A 364 7.63 -3.20 14.08
C THR A 364 8.52 -1.97 13.87
N ARG A 365 9.20 -1.89 12.71
CA ARG A 365 10.03 -0.73 12.33
C ARG A 365 9.23 0.46 11.83
N MET A 366 7.92 0.29 11.61
CA MET A 366 7.06 1.35 11.13
C MET A 366 6.85 2.44 12.19
N GLU A 367 6.72 2.08 13.47
CA GLU A 367 6.50 3.06 14.53
C GLU A 367 7.66 4.09 14.65
N PRO A 368 8.95 3.69 14.70
CA PRO A 368 10.06 4.63 14.62
C PRO A 368 10.06 5.49 13.35
N LEU A 369 9.63 4.95 12.21
CA LEU A 369 9.50 5.71 10.95
C LEU A 369 8.41 6.78 11.06
N HIS A 370 7.24 6.45 11.58
CA HIS A 370 6.15 7.39 11.83
C HIS A 370 6.58 8.51 12.79
N ALA A 371 7.27 8.16 13.87
CA ALA A 371 7.84 9.15 14.79
C ALA A 371 8.84 10.08 14.10
N LEU A 372 9.72 9.55 13.24
CA LEU A 372 10.64 10.36 12.44
C LEU A 372 9.90 11.30 11.48
N VAL A 373 8.84 10.83 10.82
CA VAL A 373 7.97 11.63 9.94
C VAL A 373 7.30 12.76 10.73
N TYR A 374 6.79 12.47 11.92
CA TYR A 374 6.20 13.47 12.81
C TYR A 374 7.23 14.53 13.21
N THR A 375 8.39 14.11 13.73
CA THR A 375 9.46 15.03 14.15
C THR A 375 9.97 15.90 12.99
N ALA A 376 10.06 15.34 11.78
CA ALA A 376 10.46 16.11 10.60
C ALA A 376 9.45 17.21 10.25
N GLN A 377 8.15 16.91 10.34
CA GLN A 377 7.07 17.88 10.10
C GLN A 377 6.99 18.94 11.19
N GLU A 378 7.01 18.52 12.45
CA GLU A 378 6.99 19.41 13.61
C GLU A 378 8.14 20.42 13.59
N LYS A 379 9.37 19.93 13.35
CA LYS A 379 10.57 20.78 13.26
C LYS A 379 10.74 21.47 11.90
N ARG A 380 9.78 21.32 10.98
CA ARG A 380 9.82 21.82 9.59
C ARG A 380 11.16 21.58 8.88
N ARG A 381 11.73 20.38 9.06
CA ARG A 381 13.04 20.04 8.49
C ARG A 381 12.92 19.72 7.00
N PRO A 382 13.82 20.24 6.14
CA PRO A 382 13.92 19.79 4.75
C PRO A 382 14.17 18.28 4.66
N ILE A 383 13.60 17.62 3.64
CA ILE A 383 13.79 16.18 3.42
C ILE A 383 14.96 15.95 2.45
N ASP A 384 16.16 16.06 3.01
CA ASP A 384 17.44 15.74 2.39
C ASP A 384 18.41 15.08 3.38
N GLY A 385 19.44 14.40 2.88
CA GLY A 385 20.35 13.62 3.71
C GLY A 385 21.17 14.46 4.71
N GLY A 386 21.37 15.75 4.46
CA GLY A 386 22.07 16.64 5.38
C GLY A 386 21.19 17.00 6.58
N ALA A 387 19.98 17.48 6.31
CA ALA A 387 19.02 17.90 7.32
C ALA A 387 18.56 16.75 8.21
N LEU A 388 18.34 15.56 7.64
CA LEU A 388 17.84 14.40 8.36
C LEU A 388 18.85 13.82 9.37
N ARG A 389 20.15 13.97 9.14
CA ARG A 389 21.19 13.50 10.07
C ARG A 389 21.14 14.18 11.44
N GLY A 390 20.53 15.35 11.54
CA GLY A 390 20.31 16.06 12.81
C GLY A 390 19.08 15.58 13.60
N LEU A 391 18.38 14.54 13.14
CA LEU A 391 17.23 13.96 13.85
C LEU A 391 17.63 12.66 14.55
N ASP A 392 17.32 12.57 15.85
CA ASP A 392 17.78 11.46 16.72
C ASP A 392 17.32 10.07 16.23
N LEU A 393 16.11 10.00 15.66
CA LEU A 393 15.55 8.74 15.16
C LEU A 393 16.12 8.33 13.80
N TYR A 394 16.74 9.25 13.05
CA TYR A 394 17.18 9.00 11.68
C TYR A 394 18.21 7.86 11.58
N PRO A 395 19.28 7.81 12.39
CA PRO A 395 20.26 6.72 12.30
C PRO A 395 19.64 5.34 12.55
N GLY A 396 18.67 5.25 13.48
CA GLY A 396 17.99 3.99 13.81
C GLY A 396 17.08 3.52 12.68
N VAL A 397 16.22 4.41 12.18
CA VAL A 397 15.31 4.15 11.04
C VAL A 397 16.11 3.78 9.79
N ARG A 398 17.22 4.48 9.53
CA ARG A 398 18.11 4.19 8.41
C ARG A 398 18.74 2.80 8.52
N LYS A 399 19.31 2.46 9.69
CA LYS A 399 19.97 1.16 9.91
C LYS A 399 19.00 -0.01 9.95
N ALA A 400 17.69 0.22 10.05
CA ALA A 400 16.68 -0.82 9.98
C ALA A 400 16.45 -1.33 8.54
N ILE A 401 16.88 -0.60 7.51
CA ILE A 401 16.92 -1.12 6.14
C ILE A 401 17.94 -2.25 6.09
N ARG A 402 17.50 -3.44 5.66
CA ARG A 402 18.35 -4.65 5.66
C ARG A 402 19.56 -4.54 4.73
N SER A 403 19.41 -3.86 3.60
CA SER A 403 20.54 -3.61 2.69
C SER A 403 21.41 -2.47 3.23
N ALA A 404 22.73 -2.66 3.26
CA ALA A 404 23.67 -1.61 3.65
C ALA A 404 23.84 -0.52 2.57
N PHE A 405 23.30 -0.72 1.37
CA PHE A 405 23.55 0.14 0.21
C PHE A 405 22.44 1.19 0.01
N TRP A 406 22.83 2.41 -0.37
CA TRP A 406 21.94 3.56 -0.67
C TRP A 406 20.91 3.88 0.43
N GLN A 407 21.19 3.54 1.70
CA GLN A 407 20.22 3.71 2.79
C GLN A 407 19.75 5.17 2.94
N ASP A 408 20.66 6.14 2.78
CA ASP A 408 20.33 7.56 2.87
C ASP A 408 19.36 7.96 1.75
N GLU A 409 19.66 7.60 0.49
CA GLU A 409 18.79 7.92 -0.65
C GLU A 409 17.41 7.22 -0.55
N LEU A 410 17.39 5.97 -0.09
CA LEU A 410 16.15 5.22 0.14
C LEU A 410 15.26 5.92 1.17
N ILE A 411 15.81 6.29 2.33
CA ILE A 411 15.04 6.97 3.38
C ILE A 411 14.57 8.35 2.93
N VAL A 412 15.40 9.11 2.19
CA VAL A 412 15.00 10.41 1.66
C VAL A 412 13.76 10.28 0.76
N ILE A 413 13.77 9.34 -0.19
CA ILE A 413 12.62 9.09 -1.08
C ILE A 413 11.37 8.71 -0.28
N ILE A 414 11.51 7.83 0.71
CA ILE A 414 10.43 7.39 1.60
C ILE A 414 9.82 8.57 2.36
N LEU A 415 10.66 9.38 3.01
CA LEU A 415 10.19 10.51 3.81
C LEU A 415 9.56 11.60 2.94
N ARG A 416 10.01 11.81 1.70
CA ARG A 416 9.36 12.74 0.76
C ARG A 416 7.94 12.31 0.40
N ALA A 417 7.69 11.00 0.35
CA ALA A 417 6.36 10.44 0.15
C ALA A 417 5.47 10.51 1.40
N MET A 418 6.06 10.42 2.60
CA MET A 418 5.32 10.39 3.86
C MET A 418 5.14 11.75 4.54
N THR A 419 5.78 12.82 4.06
CA THR A 419 5.67 14.18 4.62
C THR A 419 4.93 15.13 3.69
N ARG A 420 4.27 16.15 4.24
CA ARG A 420 3.55 17.17 3.46
C ARG A 420 4.18 18.54 3.69
N GLY A 421 4.26 19.35 2.63
CA GLY A 421 4.57 20.78 2.74
C GLY A 421 6.00 21.11 3.14
N LEU A 422 6.88 20.13 3.34
CA LEU A 422 8.28 20.35 3.60
C LEU A 422 9.05 20.49 2.27
N PRO A 423 10.17 21.24 2.26
CA PRO A 423 11.07 21.23 1.12
C PRO A 423 11.49 19.80 0.77
N GLY A 424 11.19 19.37 -0.45
CA GLY A 424 11.44 18.02 -0.96
C GLY A 424 10.23 17.09 -0.95
N SER A 425 9.18 17.33 -0.15
CA SER A 425 7.97 16.50 -0.15
C SER A 425 7.32 16.43 -1.54
N TYR A 426 6.73 15.27 -1.87
CA TYR A 426 6.02 15.11 -3.14
C TYR A 426 4.68 15.84 -3.15
N ALA A 427 3.95 15.77 -2.02
CA ALA A 427 2.71 16.51 -1.80
C ALA A 427 2.98 17.75 -0.93
N LYS A 428 2.36 18.87 -1.31
CA LYS A 428 2.41 20.16 -0.62
C LYS A 428 1.45 20.17 0.57
N THR A 429 0.27 19.58 0.41
CA THR A 429 -0.74 19.50 1.47
C THR A 429 -1.44 18.16 1.47
N ARG A 430 -2.26 17.89 2.50
CA ARG A 430 -3.12 16.69 2.52
C ARG A 430 -4.32 16.78 1.57
N ILE A 431 -4.56 17.96 0.98
CA ILE A 431 -5.69 18.21 0.08
C ILE A 431 -5.28 18.35 -1.39
N ASP A 432 -4.00 18.11 -1.71
CA ASP A 432 -3.52 18.13 -3.08
C ASP A 432 -4.29 17.11 -3.92
N ARG A 433 -4.64 17.49 -5.15
CA ARG A 433 -5.37 16.62 -6.10
C ARG A 433 -4.51 16.32 -7.32
N GLY A 434 -4.82 15.21 -7.99
CA GLY A 434 -4.19 14.82 -9.24
C GLY A 434 -2.90 14.01 -9.06
N CYS A 435 -2.22 13.74 -10.18
CA CYS A 435 -1.18 12.71 -10.26
C CYS A 435 0.26 13.22 -10.06
N GLU A 436 0.47 14.52 -9.86
CA GLU A 436 1.81 15.12 -9.82
C GLU A 436 2.71 14.51 -8.74
N ALA A 437 2.17 14.29 -7.53
CA ALA A 437 2.91 13.68 -6.43
C ALA A 437 3.34 12.24 -6.77
N ALA A 438 2.44 11.44 -7.35
CA ALA A 438 2.71 10.09 -7.81
C ALA A 438 3.77 10.06 -8.92
N GLN A 439 3.68 10.96 -9.90
CA GLN A 439 4.62 11.05 -11.01
C GLN A 439 6.02 11.49 -10.56
N ARG A 440 6.11 12.46 -9.62
CA ARG A 440 7.39 12.88 -9.03
C ARG A 440 8.04 11.72 -8.27
N PHE A 441 7.27 11.01 -7.46
CA PHE A 441 7.75 9.80 -6.79
C PHE A 441 8.22 8.76 -7.82
N LEU A 442 7.41 8.47 -8.84
CA LEU A 442 7.73 7.49 -9.89
C LEU A 442 9.06 7.80 -10.59
N LEU A 443 9.27 9.06 -10.93
CA LEU A 443 10.47 9.51 -11.63
C LEU A 443 11.72 9.38 -10.73
N GLU A 444 11.61 9.70 -9.44
CA GLU A 444 12.71 9.57 -8.49
C GLU A 444 13.06 8.10 -8.21
N ILE A 445 12.05 7.24 -8.01
CA ILE A 445 12.28 5.81 -7.76
C ILE A 445 12.82 5.08 -9.01
N LYS A 446 12.38 5.45 -10.22
CA LYS A 446 12.96 4.94 -11.48
C LYS A 446 14.42 5.34 -11.64
N ARG A 447 14.78 6.58 -11.26
CA ARG A 447 16.19 7.02 -11.27
C ARG A 447 17.03 6.20 -10.31
N LEU A 448 16.53 5.94 -9.10
CA LEU A 448 17.23 5.09 -8.12
C LEU A 448 17.36 3.65 -8.64
N HIS A 449 16.28 3.07 -9.18
CA HIS A 449 16.30 1.74 -9.80
C HIS A 449 17.41 1.64 -10.87
N HIS A 450 17.43 2.56 -11.84
CA HIS A 450 18.47 2.56 -12.87
C HIS A 450 19.88 2.83 -12.33
N LYS A 451 20.02 3.56 -11.22
CA LYS A 451 21.33 3.78 -10.55
C LYS A 451 21.84 2.47 -9.96
N ILE A 452 21.00 1.74 -9.23
CA ILE A 452 21.33 0.45 -8.62
C ILE A 452 21.64 -0.58 -9.72
N GLN A 453 20.80 -0.65 -10.76
CA GLN A 453 21.00 -1.60 -11.86
C GLN A 453 22.34 -1.36 -12.56
N ARG A 454 22.68 -0.11 -12.86
CA ARG A 454 23.98 0.24 -13.47
C ARG A 454 25.16 -0.12 -12.58
N ASP A 455 25.07 0.10 -11.28
CA ASP A 455 26.13 -0.27 -10.32
C ASP A 455 26.38 -1.79 -10.33
N ILE A 456 25.31 -2.58 -10.28
CA ILE A 456 25.39 -4.05 -10.33
C ILE A 456 25.98 -4.52 -11.66
N VAL A 457 25.45 -4.04 -12.79
CA VAL A 457 25.95 -4.42 -14.12
C VAL A 457 27.43 -4.06 -14.27
N SER A 458 27.84 -2.86 -13.87
CA SER A 458 29.25 -2.45 -13.92
C SER A 458 30.16 -3.32 -13.06
N THR A 459 29.61 -3.94 -12.01
CA THR A 459 30.35 -4.85 -11.13
C THR A 459 30.48 -6.25 -11.75
N PHE A 460 29.62 -6.68 -12.68
CA PHE A 460 29.80 -7.93 -13.42
C PHE A 460 30.93 -7.86 -14.45
N TRP A 461 31.18 -6.68 -15.03
CA TRP A 461 32.17 -6.48 -16.11
C TRP A 461 33.56 -6.03 -15.63
N ARG A 462 33.80 -6.04 -14.31
CA ARG A 462 35.10 -5.77 -13.67
C ARG A 462 35.65 -7.03 -13.04
#